data_AF-A0A818K6V0-F1
#
_entry.id   AF-A0A818K6V0-F1
#
_cell.length_a   1.000
_cell.length_b   1.000
_cell.length_c   1.000
_cell.angle_alpha   90.00
_cell.angle_beta   90.00
_cell.angle_gamma   90.00
#
_symmetry.space_group_name_H-M   'P 1'
#
loop_
_entity.id
_entity.type
_entity.pdbx_description
1 polymer ?
#
loop_
_entity_poly.entity_id
_entity_poly.type
_entity_poly.pdbx_seq_one_letter_code
_entity_poly.pdbx_strand_id
1 'polypeptide(L)'
;MNHPLSDINEINSLENFIDTKFIKYSGIGNANTRLLQTTNQFKHYGLRRLEQVQAKPFLLIDEAYLWYVEHIDLIISFELFSKLFLQQYSSTSSTKQNNTSVEMVTPSITAPSFLSISHLQQTIADEIIKKPTYS
;
A
#
# COMPACT_ATOMS: atom_id res chain seq x y z
N MET A 1 -35.08 -1.44 -11.22
CA MET A 1 -34.11 -0.77 -12.12
C MET A 1 -33.62 0.47 -11.40
N ASN A 2 -32.41 0.42 -10.85
CA ASN A 2 -31.83 1.58 -10.15
C ASN A 2 -31.24 2.53 -11.18
N HIS A 3 -31.49 3.83 -10.99
CA HIS A 3 -31.12 4.88 -11.93
C HIS A 3 -29.61 5.18 -11.80
N PRO A 4 -28.80 5.03 -12.87
CA PRO A 4 -27.35 5.28 -12.81
C PRO A 4 -26.98 6.73 -12.43
N LEU A 5 -27.92 7.67 -12.54
CA LEU A 5 -27.76 9.05 -12.11
C LEU A 5 -27.70 9.23 -10.58
N SER A 6 -28.35 8.34 -9.80
CA SER A 6 -28.28 8.40 -8.33
C SER A 6 -26.90 7.99 -7.85
N ASP A 7 -26.38 6.89 -8.40
CA ASP A 7 -25.09 6.32 -8.01
C ASP A 7 -23.91 7.25 -8.33
N ILE A 8 -23.97 7.97 -9.46
CA ILE A 8 -22.94 8.94 -9.83
C ILE A 8 -22.94 10.15 -8.88
N ASN A 9 -24.12 10.64 -8.49
CA ASN A 9 -24.23 11.76 -7.56
C ASN A 9 -23.73 11.38 -6.16
N GLU A 10 -24.00 10.14 -5.72
CA GLU A 10 -23.50 9.60 -4.45
C GLU A 10 -21.96 9.45 -4.47
N ILE A 11 -21.38 8.96 -5.57
CA ILE A 11 -19.93 8.84 -5.74
C ILE A 11 -19.26 10.23 -5.73
N ASN A 12 -19.79 11.19 -6.48
CA ASN A 12 -19.26 12.56 -6.50
C ASN A 12 -19.37 13.24 -5.14
N SER A 13 -20.44 12.92 -4.37
CA SER A 13 -20.58 13.40 -3.00
C SER A 13 -19.54 12.77 -2.06
N LEU A 14 -19.24 11.48 -2.24
CA LEU A 14 -18.24 10.78 -1.44
C LEU A 14 -16.83 11.29 -1.75
N GLU A 15 -16.48 11.46 -3.02
CA GLU A 15 -15.19 12.01 -3.45
C GLU A 15 -14.96 13.40 -2.82
N ASN A 16 -15.91 14.33 -3.00
CA ASN A 16 -15.82 15.67 -2.40
C ASN A 16 -15.69 15.63 -0.87
N PHE A 17 -16.40 14.71 -0.23
CA PHE A 17 -16.30 14.53 1.22
C PHE A 17 -14.90 14.04 1.63
N ILE A 18 -14.35 13.04 0.95
CA ILE A 18 -13.00 12.52 1.20
C ILE A 18 -11.97 13.64 0.99
N ASP A 19 -12.06 14.36 -0.12
CA ASP A 19 -11.15 15.47 -0.48
C ASP A 19 -11.11 16.57 0.58
N THR A 20 -12.26 16.83 1.22
CA THR A 20 -12.37 17.88 2.25
C THR A 20 -11.91 17.40 3.62
N LYS A 21 -12.10 16.11 3.95
CA LYS A 21 -11.95 15.61 5.32
C LYS A 21 -10.73 14.73 5.55
N PHE A 22 -10.14 14.18 4.50
CA PHE A 22 -9.07 13.20 4.58
C PHE A 22 -7.79 13.75 3.98
N ILE A 23 -6.67 13.37 4.57
CA ILE A 23 -5.36 13.64 3.97
C ILE A 23 -5.03 12.48 3.04
N LYS A 24 -4.84 12.78 1.76
CA LYS A 24 -4.51 11.79 0.74
C LYS A 24 -3.06 11.32 0.86
N TYR A 25 -2.79 10.10 0.41
CA TYR A 25 -1.46 9.51 0.42
C TYR A 25 -0.86 9.44 -0.98
N SER A 26 0.35 9.97 -1.15
CA SER A 26 1.08 9.99 -2.42
C SER A 26 2.09 8.85 -2.59
N GLY A 27 2.29 8.01 -1.57
CA GLY A 27 3.39 7.03 -1.53
C GLY A 27 4.56 7.45 -0.63
N ILE A 28 4.51 8.65 -0.05
CA ILE A 28 5.57 9.21 0.81
C ILE A 28 5.08 9.31 2.26
N GLY A 29 5.96 8.97 3.20
CA GLY A 29 5.72 9.02 4.63
C GLY A 29 5.23 7.69 5.20
N ASN A 30 4.89 7.69 6.49
CA ASN A 30 4.57 6.45 7.21
C ASN A 30 3.17 5.93 6.82
N ALA A 31 3.16 4.85 6.03
CA ALA A 31 1.95 4.17 5.57
C ALA A 31 1.10 3.63 6.72
N ASN A 32 1.71 3.09 7.78
CA ASN A 32 0.99 2.59 8.95
C ASN A 32 0.24 3.72 9.67
N THR A 33 0.92 4.85 9.90
CA THR A 33 0.30 6.02 10.50
C THR A 33 -0.84 6.55 9.63
N ARG A 34 -0.63 6.61 8.31
CA ARG A 34 -1.65 7.08 7.37
C ARG A 34 -2.89 6.18 7.39
N LEU A 35 -2.71 4.87 7.30
CA LEU A 35 -3.82 3.92 7.31
C LEU A 35 -4.60 3.96 8.65
N LEU A 36 -3.88 4.08 9.78
CA LEU A 36 -4.49 4.23 11.09
C LEU A 36 -5.35 5.50 11.18
N GLN A 37 -4.81 6.63 10.71
CA GLN A 37 -5.54 7.91 10.67
C GLN A 37 -6.80 7.79 9.81
N THR A 38 -6.70 7.25 8.59
CA THR A 38 -7.86 7.02 7.71
C THR A 38 -8.92 6.15 8.39
N THR A 39 -8.50 5.04 9.03
CA THR A 39 -9.43 4.14 9.72
C THR A 39 -10.13 4.83 10.88
N ASN A 40 -9.43 5.68 11.63
CA ASN A 40 -10.02 6.47 12.70
C ASN A 40 -10.98 7.54 12.17
N GLN A 41 -10.65 8.18 11.04
CA GLN A 41 -11.53 9.14 10.39
C GLN A 41 -12.81 8.48 9.85
N PHE A 42 -12.71 7.29 9.26
CA PHE A 42 -13.88 6.51 8.86
C PHE A 42 -14.83 6.24 10.03
N LYS A 43 -14.29 5.86 11.19
CA LYS A 43 -15.09 5.66 12.40
C LYS A 43 -15.70 6.98 12.89
N HIS A 44 -14.91 8.06 12.91
CA HIS A 44 -15.34 9.37 13.38
C HIS A 44 -16.50 9.92 12.55
N TYR A 45 -16.44 9.75 11.23
CA TYR A 45 -17.48 10.22 10.30
C TYR A 45 -18.57 9.18 10.02
N GLY A 46 -18.51 8.00 10.64
CA GLY A 46 -19.54 6.97 10.51
C GLY A 46 -19.62 6.32 9.12
N LEU A 47 -18.53 6.28 8.35
CA LEU A 47 -18.52 5.66 7.03
C LEU A 47 -18.75 4.15 7.15
N ARG A 48 -19.76 3.67 6.44
CA ARG A 48 -20.14 2.26 6.36
C ARG A 48 -19.17 1.49 5.47
N ARG A 49 -19.19 0.16 5.57
CA ARG A 49 -18.27 -0.72 4.82
C ARG A 49 -18.28 -0.46 3.31
N LEU A 50 -19.45 -0.26 2.70
CA LEU A 50 -19.55 0.01 1.26
C LEU A 50 -18.88 1.33 0.88
N GLU A 51 -19.13 2.39 1.65
CA GLU A 51 -18.52 3.71 1.44
C GLU A 51 -17.01 3.65 1.64
N GLN A 52 -16.51 2.88 2.62
CA GLN A 52 -15.06 2.66 2.80
C GLN A 52 -14.43 1.95 1.60
N VAL A 53 -15.15 1.00 0.99
CA VAL A 53 -14.71 0.31 -0.23
C VAL A 53 -14.69 1.28 -1.41
N GLN A 54 -15.70 2.14 -1.55
CA GLN A 54 -15.76 3.14 -2.62
C GLN A 54 -14.76 4.28 -2.42
N ALA A 55 -14.38 4.59 -1.18
CA ALA A 55 -13.46 5.68 -0.85
C ALA A 55 -11.99 5.38 -1.21
N LYS A 56 -11.61 4.11 -1.39
CA LYS A 56 -10.22 3.68 -1.66
C LYS A 56 -9.48 4.53 -2.71
N PRO A 57 -9.98 4.71 -3.94
CA PRO A 57 -9.30 5.53 -4.95
C PRO A 57 -9.11 6.98 -4.49
N PHE A 58 -10.08 7.57 -3.78
CA PHE A 58 -10.06 8.98 -3.38
C PHE A 58 -9.08 9.27 -2.24
N LEU A 59 -8.64 8.23 -1.51
CA LEU A 59 -7.64 8.35 -0.45
C LEU A 59 -6.20 8.48 -1.00
N LEU A 60 -6.00 8.28 -2.30
CA LEU A 60 -4.70 8.15 -2.92
C LEU A 60 -4.49 9.22 -3.98
N ILE A 61 -3.23 9.63 -4.15
CA ILE A 61 -2.77 10.53 -5.21
C ILE A 61 -1.45 10.00 -5.78
N ASP A 62 -1.04 10.54 -6.93
CA ASP A 62 0.25 10.29 -7.57
C ASP A 62 0.57 8.78 -7.70
N GLU A 63 1.79 8.37 -7.35
CA GLU A 63 2.29 6.99 -7.43
C GLU A 63 1.42 6.00 -6.64
N ALA A 64 0.82 6.41 -5.53
CA ALA A 64 -0.05 5.54 -4.76
C ALA A 64 -1.37 5.27 -5.46
N TYR A 65 -1.90 6.25 -6.18
CA TYR A 65 -3.10 6.05 -6.99
C TYR A 65 -2.80 5.12 -8.18
N LEU A 66 -1.66 5.30 -8.85
CA LEU A 66 -1.23 4.42 -9.95
C LEU A 66 -1.10 2.97 -9.48
N TRP A 67 -0.42 2.75 -8.35
CA TRP A 67 -0.32 1.43 -7.74
C TRP A 67 -1.70 0.81 -7.46
N TYR A 68 -2.67 1.60 -6.97
CA TYR A 68 -4.01 1.10 -6.71
C TYR A 68 -4.72 0.64 -8.00
N VAL A 69 -4.60 1.42 -9.08
CA VAL A 69 -5.19 1.08 -10.38
C VAL A 69 -4.62 -0.24 -10.92
N GLU A 70 -3.30 -0.44 -10.80
CA GLU A 70 -2.64 -1.69 -11.23
C GLU A 70 -3.10 -2.93 -10.46
N HIS A 71 -3.62 -2.75 -9.24
CA HIS A 71 -4.01 -3.84 -8.35
C HIS A 71 -5.53 -3.89 -8.09
N ILE A 72 -6.33 -3.08 -8.80
CA ILE A 72 -7.75 -2.89 -8.46
C ILE A 72 -8.56 -4.18 -8.47
N ASP A 73 -8.25 -5.08 -9.42
CA ASP A 73 -8.90 -6.39 -9.57
C ASP A 73 -8.67 -7.31 -8.36
N LEU A 74 -7.58 -7.10 -7.64
CA LEU A 74 -7.25 -7.84 -6.42
C LEU A 74 -7.95 -7.24 -5.19
N ILE A 75 -8.38 -5.97 -5.24
CA ILE A 75 -8.80 -5.21 -4.05
C ILE A 75 -10.32 -5.15 -3.93
N ILE A 76 -10.90 -6.29 -3.53
CA ILE A 76 -12.36 -6.43 -3.34
C ILE A 76 -12.88 -5.88 -2.00
N SER A 77 -12.00 -5.61 -1.03
CA SER A 77 -12.39 -5.14 0.30
C SER A 77 -11.39 -4.12 0.86
N PHE A 78 -11.83 -3.32 1.83
CA PHE A 78 -10.94 -2.37 2.52
C PHE A 78 -9.85 -3.09 3.36
N GLU A 79 -10.14 -4.30 3.84
CA GLU A 79 -9.16 -5.11 4.56
C GLU A 79 -8.04 -5.59 3.63
N LEU A 80 -8.39 -6.08 2.44
CA LEU A 80 -7.41 -6.54 1.47
C LEU A 80 -6.59 -5.36 0.91
N PHE A 81 -7.24 -4.22 0.68
CA PHE A 81 -6.57 -2.95 0.41
C PHE A 81 -5.52 -2.65 1.47
N SER A 82 -5.91 -2.66 2.75
CA SER A 82 -5.04 -2.34 3.88
C SER A 82 -3.80 -3.24 3.91
N LYS A 83 -3.98 -4.54 3.69
CA LYS A 83 -2.87 -5.51 3.67
C LYS A 83 -1.89 -5.23 2.53
N LEU A 84 -2.40 -5.10 1.30
CA LEU A 84 -1.56 -4.85 0.12
C LEU A 84 -0.88 -3.48 0.18
N PHE A 85 -1.60 -2.46 0.66
CA PHE A 85 -1.09 -1.11 0.86
C PHE A 85 0.08 -1.11 1.83
N LEU A 86 -0.06 -1.77 2.98
CA LEU A 86 1.04 -1.87 3.94
C LEU A 86 2.19 -2.71 3.42
N GLN A 87 1.93 -3.79 2.69
CA GLN A 87 2.99 -4.58 2.07
C GLN A 87 3.83 -3.74 1.11
N GLN A 88 3.20 -2.89 0.30
CA GLN A 88 3.86 -2.01 -0.65
C GLN A 88 4.61 -0.86 0.04
N TYR A 89 3.97 -0.16 0.98
CA TYR A 89 4.46 1.13 1.49
C TYR A 89 5.02 1.09 2.92
N SER A 90 4.98 -0.05 3.63
CA SER A 90 5.65 -0.17 4.95
C SER A 90 7.11 -0.55 4.84
N SER A 91 7.53 -1.14 3.72
CA SER A 91 8.90 -1.62 3.49
C SER A 91 9.82 -0.54 2.90
N THR A 92 9.27 0.57 2.41
CA THR A 92 10.00 1.61 1.67
C THR A 92 10.62 2.71 2.55
N SER A 93 10.51 2.61 3.88
CA SER A 93 11.12 3.58 4.81
C SER A 93 12.63 3.42 5.01
N SER A 94 13.28 2.44 4.38
CA SER A 94 14.72 2.17 4.60
C SER A 94 15.68 2.79 3.58
N THR A 95 15.20 3.51 2.55
CA THR A 95 16.15 4.05 1.54
C THR A 95 15.76 5.45 1.07
N LYS A 96 16.24 6.47 1.79
CA LYS A 96 16.68 7.78 1.28
C LYS A 96 17.36 8.56 2.42
N GLN A 97 18.51 8.07 2.89
CA GLN A 97 19.47 8.96 3.55
C GLN A 97 20.24 9.70 2.46
N ASN A 98 20.05 11.03 2.46
CA ASN A 98 20.83 11.97 1.67
C ASN A 98 22.32 11.80 1.99
N ASN A 99 23.11 11.36 1.01
CA ASN A 99 24.55 11.59 1.04
C ASN A 99 24.81 12.95 0.40
N THR A 100 25.08 13.96 1.22
CA THR A 100 25.79 15.16 0.78
C THR A 100 27.28 14.94 1.06
N SER A 101 28.09 14.73 0.02
CA SER A 101 29.41 15.38 -0.16
C SER A 101 30.13 14.93 -1.45
N VAL A 102 30.33 15.92 -2.35
CA VAL A 102 31.55 16.21 -3.14
C VAL A 102 31.89 15.40 -4.42
N GLU A 103 31.91 16.17 -5.52
CA GLU A 103 32.72 16.14 -6.76
C GLU A 103 32.80 14.90 -7.67
N MET A 104 32.19 15.09 -8.86
CA MET A 104 32.79 14.96 -10.21
C MET A 104 33.54 13.66 -10.58
N VAL A 105 32.93 12.84 -11.45
CA VAL A 105 33.37 12.48 -12.83
C VAL A 105 32.51 11.29 -13.32
N THR A 106 31.75 11.46 -14.40
CA THR A 106 31.07 10.42 -15.20
C THR A 106 31.99 9.82 -16.28
N PRO A 107 31.65 8.70 -16.96
CA PRO A 107 30.70 7.63 -16.66
C PRO A 107 31.33 6.22 -16.83
N SER A 108 30.76 5.18 -16.22
CA SER A 108 30.96 3.81 -16.72
C SER A 108 29.70 2.98 -16.51
N ILE A 109 29.22 2.42 -17.62
CA ILE A 109 28.08 1.52 -17.69
C ILE A 109 28.56 0.15 -17.19
N THR A 110 28.06 -0.29 -16.04
CA THR A 110 28.14 -1.70 -15.62
C THR A 110 26.81 -2.10 -14.99
N ALA A 111 26.15 -3.09 -15.59
CA ALA A 111 24.90 -3.66 -15.12
C ALA A 111 25.03 -4.18 -13.67
N PRO A 112 24.00 -4.06 -12.81
CA PRO A 112 24.03 -4.69 -11.51
C PRO A 112 23.88 -6.20 -11.67
N SER A 113 24.91 -6.92 -11.26
CA SER A 113 24.92 -8.36 -11.04
C SER A 113 23.89 -8.73 -9.98
N PHE A 114 22.82 -9.42 -10.38
CA PHE A 114 21.99 -10.20 -9.47
C PHE A 114 22.83 -11.37 -8.94
N LEU A 115 23.02 -11.45 -7.62
CA LEU A 115 23.39 -12.62 -6.78
C LEU A 115 23.70 -12.03 -5.37
N SER A 116 23.13 -12.46 -4.24
CA SER A 116 22.79 -13.82 -3.83
C SER A 116 21.69 -13.82 -2.76
N ILE A 117 20.53 -14.41 -3.08
CA ILE A 117 19.54 -14.86 -2.09
C ILE A 117 19.86 -16.32 -1.71
N SER A 118 21.11 -16.60 -1.29
CA SER A 118 21.54 -17.98 -0.99
C SER A 118 21.70 -18.27 0.50
N HIS A 119 21.64 -17.28 1.39
CA HIS A 119 21.90 -17.50 2.83
C HIS A 119 20.65 -17.59 3.72
N LEU A 120 19.46 -17.18 3.25
CA LEU A 120 18.24 -17.24 4.08
C LEU A 120 17.37 -18.48 3.82
N GLN A 121 17.64 -19.26 2.77
CA GLN A 121 16.87 -20.47 2.47
C GLN A 121 17.42 -21.75 3.11
N GLN A 122 18.65 -21.73 3.65
CA GLN A 122 19.25 -22.93 4.24
C GLN A 122 18.76 -23.22 5.67
N THR A 123 18.24 -22.23 6.40
CA THR A 123 17.85 -22.42 7.82
C THR A 123 16.42 -22.93 7.99
N ILE A 124 15.56 -22.85 6.98
CA ILE A 124 14.14 -23.26 7.09
C ILE A 124 13.94 -24.72 6.65
N ALA A 125 14.83 -25.28 5.83
CA ALA A 125 14.73 -26.67 5.38
C ALA A 125 15.09 -27.70 6.46
N ASP A 126 15.92 -27.33 7.45
CA ASP A 126 16.37 -28.26 8.50
C ASP A 126 15.41 -28.38 9.70
N GLU A 127 14.35 -27.56 9.78
CA GLU A 127 13.37 -27.62 10.88
C GLU A 127 12.12 -28.48 10.54
N ILE A 128 11.95 -28.90 9.28
CA ILE A 128 10.75 -29.63 8.81
C ILE A 128 10.94 -31.17 8.85
N ILE A 129 12.14 -31.67 9.15
CA ILE A 129 12.40 -33.12 9.28
C ILE A 129 12.65 -33.51 10.75
N LYS A 130 11.64 -33.35 11.61
CA LYS A 130 11.49 -34.19 12.81
C LYS A 130 10.11 -34.84 12.79
N LYS A 131 10.07 -36.07 12.24
CA LYS A 131 8.95 -36.99 12.38
C LYS A 131 8.62 -37.22 13.86
N PRO A 132 7.34 -37.40 14.23
CA PRO A 132 7.00 -38.02 15.52
C PRO A 132 7.35 -39.51 15.48
N THR A 133 8.18 -39.96 16.41
CA THR A 133 8.34 -41.38 16.72
C THR A 133 7.19 -41.78 17.63
N TYR A 134 6.29 -42.63 17.14
CA TYR A 134 5.36 -43.35 18.00
C TYR A 134 6.14 -44.38 18.81
N SER A 135 5.96 -44.39 20.13
CA SER A 135 6.18 -45.55 21.00
C SER A 135 5.09 -45.54 22.06
#